data_AF-C1CZ09-F1
#
_entry.id   AF-C1CZ09-F1
#
_cell.length_a   1.000
_cell.length_b   1.000
_cell.length_c   1.000
_cell.angle_alpha   90.00
_cell.angle_beta   90.00
_cell.angle_gamma   90.00
#
_symmetry.space_group_name_H-M   'P 1'
#
loop_
_entity.id
_entity.type
_entity.pdbx_description
1 polymer ?
#
loop_
_entity_poly.entity_id
_entity_poly.type
_entity_poly.pdbx_seq_one_letter_code
_entity_poly.pdbx_strand_id
1 'polypeptide(L)'
;MSHPTVTVPIRQALRLAQERAARVQRTQQVELGEDLFIRIAPGGRKFLLFCLDGEPDRSAAEAIAAALGLRDPQYGWHQGQTLRSMTVIEGTAPDQANDENTSGAP
;
A
#
# COMPACT_ATOMS: atom_id res chain seq x y z
N MET A 1 -18.56 10.11 -28.24
CA MET A 1 -19.13 8.90 -27.64
C MET A 1 -19.12 9.10 -26.13
N SER A 2 -20.26 8.98 -25.43
CA SER A 2 -20.26 9.03 -23.97
C SER A 2 -19.68 7.73 -23.42
N HIS A 3 -18.67 7.82 -22.55
CA HIS A 3 -18.18 6.63 -21.84
C HIS A 3 -19.26 6.13 -20.86
N PRO A 4 -19.53 4.82 -20.78
CA PRO A 4 -20.53 4.29 -19.86
C PRO A 4 -20.09 4.52 -18.41
N THR A 5 -21.02 4.91 -17.55
CA THR A 5 -20.81 4.90 -16.09
C THR A 5 -20.90 3.47 -15.60
N VAL A 6 -19.90 3.01 -14.87
CA VAL A 6 -19.87 1.66 -14.30
C VAL A 6 -19.74 1.78 -12.78
N THR A 7 -20.64 1.11 -12.07
CA THR A 7 -20.53 0.97 -10.61
C THR A 7 -19.77 -0.30 -10.29
N VAL A 8 -18.72 -0.19 -9.46
CA VAL A 8 -17.95 -1.34 -8.99
C VAL A 8 -17.81 -1.30 -7.47
N PRO A 9 -17.70 -2.46 -6.79
CA PRO A 9 -17.33 -2.49 -5.39
C PRO A 9 -15.94 -1.88 -5.18
N ILE A 10 -15.71 -1.20 -4.04
CA ILE A 10 -14.41 -0.58 -3.73
C ILE A 10 -13.26 -1.59 -3.78
N ARG A 11 -13.50 -2.84 -3.37
CA ARG A 11 -12.49 -3.92 -3.45
C ARG A 11 -12.03 -4.19 -4.88
N GLN A 12 -12.95 -4.09 -5.85
CA GLN A 12 -12.60 -4.22 -7.27
C GLN A 12 -11.83 -3.00 -7.76
N ALA A 13 -12.23 -1.78 -7.36
CA ALA A 13 -11.48 -0.57 -7.70
C ALA A 13 -10.02 -0.63 -7.20
N LEU A 14 -9.80 -1.15 -5.99
CA LEU A 14 -8.46 -1.37 -5.44
C LEU A 14 -7.63 -2.36 -6.26
N ARG A 15 -8.22 -3.48 -6.70
CA ARG A 15 -7.55 -4.47 -7.57
C ARG A 15 -7.21 -3.87 -8.93
N LEU A 16 -8.12 -3.12 -9.53
CA LEU A 16 -7.87 -2.42 -10.80
C LEU A 16 -6.74 -1.38 -10.66
N ALA A 17 -6.67 -0.68 -9.52
CA ALA A 17 -5.58 0.23 -9.20
C ALA A 17 -4.24 -0.53 -9.04
N GLN A 18 -4.23 -1.70 -8.39
CA GLN A 18 -3.05 -2.56 -8.27
C GLN A 18 -2.55 -3.04 -9.64
N GLU A 19 -3.45 -3.58 -10.47
CA GLU A 19 -3.15 -4.00 -11.84
C GLU A 19 -2.62 -2.85 -12.68
N ARG A 20 -3.23 -1.67 -12.57
CA ARG A 20 -2.77 -0.47 -13.27
C ARG A 20 -1.38 -0.05 -12.77
N ALA A 21 -1.13 -0.06 -11.47
CA ALA A 21 0.17 0.27 -10.89
C ALA A 21 1.29 -0.60 -11.48
N ALA A 22 1.04 -1.91 -11.56
CA ALA A 22 1.94 -2.88 -12.17
C ALA A 22 2.09 -2.65 -13.68
N ARG A 23 1.00 -2.41 -14.41
CA ARG A 23 1.03 -2.21 -15.86
C ARG A 23 1.79 -0.95 -16.27
N VAL A 24 1.58 0.16 -15.56
CA VAL A 24 2.17 1.46 -15.94
C VAL A 24 3.45 1.79 -15.19
N GLN A 25 3.90 0.92 -14.28
CA GLN A 25 5.07 1.13 -13.42
C GLN A 25 5.03 2.49 -12.68
N ARG A 26 3.83 2.87 -12.21
CA ARG A 26 3.60 4.11 -11.46
C ARG A 26 2.67 3.85 -10.29
N THR A 27 2.97 4.47 -9.15
CA THR A 27 2.10 4.46 -7.97
C THR A 27 0.70 4.94 -8.34
N GLN A 28 -0.32 4.21 -7.93
CA GLN A 28 -1.71 4.66 -8.03
C GLN A 28 -2.16 5.19 -6.68
N GLN A 29 -2.73 6.39 -6.66
CA GLN A 29 -3.39 6.95 -5.48
C GLN A 29 -4.90 6.86 -5.67
N VAL A 30 -5.59 6.36 -4.65
CA VAL A 30 -7.06 6.26 -4.63
C VAL A 30 -7.55 6.90 -3.34
N GLU A 31 -8.56 7.75 -3.49
CA GLU A 31 -9.34 8.30 -2.38
C GLU A 31 -10.43 7.29 -2.00
N LEU A 32 -10.50 6.93 -0.72
CA LEU A 32 -11.42 5.92 -0.19
C LEU A 32 -12.55 6.52 0.64
N GLY A 33 -12.39 7.77 1.07
CA GLY A 33 -13.32 8.57 1.85
C GLY A 33 -12.79 10.00 1.96
N GLU A 34 -13.49 10.85 2.71
CA GLU A 34 -13.24 12.30 2.79
C GLU A 34 -11.78 12.65 3.12
N ASP A 35 -11.17 11.93 4.08
CA ASP A 35 -9.77 12.14 4.47
C ASP A 35 -8.88 10.91 4.28
N LEU A 36 -9.39 9.80 3.74
CA LEU A 36 -8.68 8.51 3.69
C LEU A 36 -8.16 8.21 2.30
N PHE A 37 -6.85 8.00 2.19
CA PHE A 37 -6.17 7.75 0.92
C PHE A 37 -5.28 6.53 0.97
N ILE A 38 -5.18 5.83 -0.15
CA ILE A 38 -4.24 4.73 -0.37
C ILE A 38 -3.31 5.03 -1.54
N ARG A 39 -2.01 4.76 -1.37
CA ARG A 39 -1.02 4.68 -2.43
C ARG A 39 -0.60 3.24 -2.64
N ILE A 40 -0.85 2.70 -3.83
CA ILE A 40 -0.46 1.35 -4.23
C ILE A 40 0.77 1.45 -5.11
N ALA A 41 1.89 0.90 -4.63
CA ALA A 41 3.16 0.93 -5.37
C ALA A 41 3.13 -0.05 -6.55
N PRO A 42 3.96 0.17 -7.59
CA PRO A 42 4.23 -0.84 -8.61
C PRO A 42 4.64 -2.18 -7.97
N GLY A 43 4.25 -3.29 -8.59
CA GLY A 43 4.51 -4.64 -8.08
C GLY A 43 3.42 -5.18 -7.14
N GLY A 44 2.50 -4.34 -6.65
CA GLY A 44 1.26 -4.78 -5.98
C GLY A 44 1.44 -5.47 -4.63
N ARG A 45 2.67 -5.53 -4.11
CA ARG A 45 3.01 -6.16 -2.82
C ARG A 45 3.17 -5.17 -1.67
N LYS A 46 2.94 -3.88 -1.93
CA LYS A 46 3.10 -2.81 -0.94
C LYS A 46 2.08 -1.70 -1.19
N PHE A 47 1.51 -1.18 -0.11
CA PHE A 47 0.73 0.05 -0.14
C PHE A 47 1.00 0.93 1.10
N LEU A 48 0.60 2.19 1.01
CA LEU A 48 0.59 3.15 2.11
C LEU A 48 -0.85 3.65 2.29
N LEU A 49 -1.41 3.50 3.48
CA LEU A 49 -2.69 4.06 3.88
C LEU A 49 -2.45 5.28 4.75
N PHE A 50 -3.14 6.39 4.51
CA PHE A 50 -2.95 7.62 5.29
C PHE A 50 -4.21 8.45 5.34
N CYS A 51 -4.33 9.23 6.43
CA CYS A 51 -5.37 10.24 6.57
C CYS A 51 -4.77 11.65 6.44
N LEU A 52 -5.51 12.59 5.84
CA LEU A 52 -5.13 14.01 5.87
C LEU A 52 -5.33 14.63 7.26
N ASP A 53 -6.36 14.17 7.97
CA ASP A 53 -6.60 14.47 9.38
C ASP A 53 -6.78 13.17 10.18
N GLY A 54 -6.06 13.03 11.29
CA GLY A 54 -6.11 11.84 12.16
C GLY A 54 -5.24 10.66 11.73
N GLU A 55 -5.60 9.45 12.21
CA GLU A 55 -4.91 8.19 11.95
C GLU A 55 -5.79 7.22 11.16
N PRO A 56 -5.25 6.51 10.16
CA PRO A 56 -6.00 5.46 9.49
C PRO A 56 -6.23 4.27 10.43
N ASP A 57 -7.45 3.72 10.42
CA ASP A 57 -7.75 2.51 11.20
C ASP A 57 -6.99 1.29 10.65
N ARG A 58 -6.41 0.50 11.56
CA ARG A 58 -5.78 -0.78 11.24
C ARG A 58 -6.77 -1.75 10.60
N SER A 59 -8.03 -1.76 11.02
CA SER A 59 -9.04 -2.64 10.44
C SER A 59 -9.26 -2.36 8.94
N ALA A 60 -9.15 -1.09 8.54
CA ALA A 60 -9.23 -0.69 7.14
C ALA A 60 -8.01 -1.19 6.35
N ALA A 61 -6.80 -1.09 6.93
CA ALA A 61 -5.60 -1.62 6.32
C ALA A 61 -5.65 -3.15 6.13
N GLU A 62 -6.19 -3.88 7.11
CA GLU A 62 -6.41 -5.33 7.03
C GLU A 62 -7.40 -5.70 5.92
N ALA A 63 -8.52 -4.98 5.83
CA ALA A 63 -9.52 -5.19 4.78
C ALA A 63 -8.96 -4.90 3.37
N ILE A 64 -8.12 -3.86 3.24
CA ILE A 64 -7.43 -3.51 2.00
C ILE A 64 -6.40 -4.58 1.63
N ALA A 65 -5.58 -5.03 2.58
CA ALA A 65 -4.60 -6.09 2.35
C ALA A 65 -5.27 -7.37 1.84
N ALA A 66 -6.41 -7.75 2.43
CA ALA A 66 -7.22 -8.87 1.97
C ALA A 66 -7.80 -8.63 0.57
N ALA A 67 -8.28 -7.41 0.27
CA ALA A 67 -8.80 -7.07 -1.06
C ALA A 67 -7.73 -7.15 -2.16
N LEU A 68 -6.51 -6.74 -1.83
CA LEU A 68 -5.33 -6.77 -2.70
C LEU A 68 -4.62 -8.14 -2.75
N GLY A 69 -5.06 -9.10 -1.93
CA GLY A 69 -4.53 -10.46 -1.91
C GLY A 69 -3.11 -10.56 -1.36
N LEU A 70 -2.73 -9.69 -0.42
CA LEU A 70 -1.44 -9.77 0.26
C LEU A 70 -1.40 -11.00 1.17
N ARG A 71 -0.29 -11.72 1.15
CA ARG A 71 0.00 -12.83 2.09
C ARG A 71 0.87 -12.32 3.24
N ASP A 72 0.59 -12.78 4.46
CA ASP A 72 1.32 -12.39 5.68
C ASP A 72 1.64 -10.86 5.75
N PRO A 73 0.62 -9.99 5.69
CA PRO A 73 0.84 -8.55 5.64
C PRO A 73 1.52 -8.06 6.91
N GLN A 74 2.60 -7.30 6.74
CA GLN A 74 3.30 -6.61 7.81
C GLN A 74 2.89 -5.14 7.84
N TYR A 75 2.62 -4.63 9.04
CA TYR A 75 2.08 -3.28 9.26
C TYR A 75 3.11 -2.41 9.96
N GLY A 76 3.62 -1.40 9.26
CA GLY A 76 4.57 -0.41 9.76
C GLY A 76 3.91 0.95 9.90
N TRP A 77 3.99 1.54 11.09
CA TRP A 77 3.48 2.89 11.33
C TRP A 77 4.55 3.95 11.04
N HIS A 78 4.14 5.02 10.37
CA HIS A 78 4.96 6.21 10.18
C HIS A 78 4.17 7.46 10.55
N GLN A 79 4.72 8.24 11.48
CA GLN A 79 4.22 9.56 11.83
C GLN A 79 5.19 10.61 11.26
N GLY A 80 4.84 11.21 10.14
CA GLY A 80 5.50 12.43 9.64
C GLY A 80 5.03 13.65 10.42
N GLN A 81 5.66 14.82 10.19
CA GLN A 81 5.23 16.07 10.84
C GLN A 81 3.79 16.49 10.46
N THR A 82 3.28 16.04 9.31
CA THR A 82 1.99 16.47 8.76
C THR A 82 1.05 15.32 8.39
N LEU A 83 1.52 14.06 8.44
CA LEU A 83 0.78 12.91 7.91
C LEU A 83 1.03 11.68 8.77
N ARG A 84 -0.05 11.07 9.26
CA ARG A 84 -0.01 9.78 9.96
C ARG A 84 -0.40 8.69 8.97
N SER A 85 0.45 7.68 8.84
CA SER A 85 0.33 6.69 7.77
C SER A 85 0.72 5.30 8.24
N MET A 86 0.13 4.31 7.60
CA MET A 86 0.42 2.89 7.78
C MET A 86 0.92 2.32 6.46
N THR A 87 2.17 1.88 6.46
CA THR A 87 2.76 1.09 5.38
C THR A 87 2.38 -0.36 5.58
N VAL A 88 1.89 -1.01 4.53
CA VAL A 88 1.61 -2.44 4.52
C VAL A 88 2.39 -3.10 3.40
N ILE A 89 3.15 -4.15 3.75
CA ILE A 89 4.01 -4.90 2.83
C ILE A 89 3.66 -6.37 2.97
N GLU A 90 3.57 -7.10 1.85
CA GLU A 90 3.51 -8.57 1.85
C GLU A 90 4.80 -9.11 2.47
N GLY A 91 4.70 -9.84 3.58
CA GLY A 91 5.82 -10.52 4.18
C GLY A 91 6.40 -11.53 3.19
N THR A 92 7.58 -11.24 2.66
CA THR A 92 8.45 -12.30 2.14
C THR A 92 9.07 -13.01 3.33
N ALA A 93 9.05 -14.34 3.34
CA ALA A 93 9.95 -15.12 4.20
C ALA A 93 11.36 -14.50 4.11
N PRO A 94 12.12 -14.44 5.24
CA PRO A 94 13.26 -13.54 5.37
C PRO A 94 14.26 -13.77 4.24
N ASP A 95 14.42 -12.76 3.40
CA ASP A 95 15.61 -12.64 2.56
C ASP A 95 16.72 -12.23 3.53
N GLN A 96 17.67 -13.13 3.75
CA GLN A 96 18.77 -12.88 4.67
C GLN A 96 19.49 -11.61 4.23
N ALA A 97 19.47 -10.60 5.09
CA ALA A 97 20.34 -9.44 4.97
C ALA A 97 21.79 -9.94 5.04
N ASN A 98 22.41 -10.11 3.87
CA ASN A 98 23.85 -10.24 3.75
C ASN A 98 24.47 -8.87 4.08
N ASP A 99 24.61 -8.58 5.37
CA ASP A 99 25.56 -7.59 5.87
C ASP A 99 26.95 -8.24 5.96
N GLU A 100 27.61 -8.36 4.82
CA GLU A 100 29.07 -8.46 4.78
C GLU A 100 29.61 -7.13 4.27
N ASN A 101 29.98 -6.24 5.20
CA ASN A 101 30.95 -5.21 4.88
C ASN A 101 31.93 -4.96 6.03
N THR A 102 33.17 -5.38 5.75
CA THR A 102 34.44 -4.81 6.22
C THR A 102 34.73 -4.81 7.72
N SER A 103 35.32 -5.92 8.17
CA SER A 103 36.28 -5.88 9.27
C SER A 103 37.50 -5.07 8.81
N GLY A 104 37.64 -3.87 9.36
CA GLY A 104 38.93 -3.19 9.42
C GLY A 104 39.91 -4.02 10.24
N ALA A 105 41.17 -4.04 9.82
CA ALA A 105 42.31 -4.44 10.61
C ALA A 105 43.46 -3.45 10.30
N PRO A 106 44.30 -3.15 11.31
CA PRO A 106 45.10 -1.92 11.39
C PRO A 106 46.31 -1.87 10.46
#